data_AF-A0A095ZWV1-F1
#
_entry.id   AF-A0A095ZWV1-F1
#
_cell.length_a   1.000
_cell.length_b   1.000
_cell.length_c   1.000
_cell.angle_alpha   90.00
_cell.angle_beta   90.00
_cell.angle_gamma   90.00
#
_symmetry.space_group_name_H-M   'P 1'
#
loop_
_entity.id
_entity.type
_entity.pdbx_description
1 polymer ?
#
loop_
_entity_poly.entity_id
_entity_poly.type
_entity_poly.pdbx_seq_one_letter_code
_entity_poly.pdbx_strand_id
1 'polypeptide(L)' 'MSRLRDMIDERGLDIGLLGAALNISDSEMMDIVDADDLSLLDDILVGELARVLDVDIDE' A
#
# COMPACT_ATOMS: atom_id res chain seq x y z
N MET A 1 0.26 6.49 -14.41
CA MET A 1 0.57 5.27 -13.65
C MET A 1 0.95 5.73 -12.26
N SER A 2 0.35 5.14 -11.24
CA SER A 2 0.62 5.44 -9.82
C SER A 2 1.97 4.83 -9.45
N ARG A 3 2.81 5.57 -8.71
CA ARG A 3 4.12 5.08 -8.28
C ARG A 3 3.99 3.91 -7.33
N LEU A 4 3.02 3.97 -6.41
CA LEU A 4 2.73 2.87 -5.49
C LEU A 4 2.33 1.61 -6.26
N ARG A 5 1.56 1.75 -7.33
CA ARG A 5 1.17 0.61 -8.16
C ARG A 5 2.34 -0.04 -8.87
N ASP A 6 3.22 0.75 -9.47
CA ASP A 6 4.43 0.25 -10.11
C ASP A 6 5.31 -0.50 -9.09
N MET A 7 5.43 0.01 -7.86
CA MET A 7 6.17 -0.65 -6.78
C MET A 7 5.58 -1.99 -6.33
N ILE A 8 4.25 -2.11 -6.30
CA ILE A 8 3.52 -3.34 -5.97
C ILE A 8 3.73 -4.38 -7.07
N ASP A 9 3.56 -3.96 -8.33
CA ASP A 9 3.69 -4.83 -9.50
C ASP A 9 5.14 -5.31 -9.68
N GLU A 10 6.15 -4.45 -9.49
CA GLU A 10 7.58 -4.80 -9.53
C GLU A 10 7.97 -5.85 -8.49
N ARG A 11 7.32 -5.80 -7.31
CA ARG A 11 7.56 -6.74 -6.20
C ARG A 11 6.69 -8.01 -6.31
N GLY A 12 5.80 -8.07 -7.30
CA GLY A 12 4.85 -9.19 -7.46
C GLY A 12 3.88 -9.33 -6.28
N LEU A 13 3.55 -8.21 -5.63
CA LEU A 13 2.63 -8.19 -4.49
C LEU A 13 1.19 -8.13 -5.00
N ASP A 14 0.32 -8.90 -4.35
CA ASP A 14 -1.11 -8.90 -4.65
C ASP A 14 -1.84 -7.85 -3.81
N ILE A 15 -2.65 -7.01 -4.45
CA ILE A 15 -3.40 -5.93 -3.78
C ILE A 15 -4.35 -6.49 -2.72
N GLY A 16 -4.99 -7.64 -2.97
CA GLY A 16 -5.86 -8.29 -1.99
C GLY A 16 -5.09 -8.83 -0.79
N LEU A 17 -3.87 -9.36 -1.01
CA LEU A 17 -2.99 -9.76 0.09
C LEU A 17 -2.53 -8.56 0.92
N LEU A 18 -2.26 -7.42 0.29
CA LEU A 18 -1.92 -6.17 0.98
C LEU A 18 -3.10 -5.65 1.80
N GLY A 19 -4.31 -5.65 1.23
CA GLY A 19 -5.54 -5.31 1.94
C GLY A 19 -5.73 -6.19 3.18
N ALA A 20 -5.58 -7.50 3.04
CA ALA A 20 -5.66 -8.44 4.16
C ALA A 20 -4.57 -8.22 5.22
N ALA A 21 -3.34 -7.90 4.81
CA ALA A 21 -2.23 -7.64 5.72
C ALA A 21 -2.43 -6.36 6.54
N LEU A 22 -3.01 -5.32 5.93
CA LEU A 22 -3.35 -4.04 6.56
C LEU A 22 -4.72 -4.04 7.23
N ASN A 23 -5.43 -5.17 7.19
CA ASN A 23 -6.78 -5.32 7.72
C ASN A 23 -7.78 -4.27 7.16
N ILE A 24 -7.64 -3.95 5.86
CA ILE A 24 -8.55 -3.11 5.08
C ILE A 24 -9.17 -3.90 3.93
N SER A 25 -10.20 -3.35 3.29
CA SER A 25 -10.83 -4.01 2.14
C SER A 25 -9.96 -3.93 0.88
N ASP A 26 -10.08 -4.92 -0.01
CA ASP A 26 -9.40 -4.90 -1.32
C ASP A 26 -9.75 -3.64 -2.12
N SER A 27 -11.00 -3.18 -2.04
CA SER A 27 -11.44 -1.94 -2.68
C SER A 27 -10.74 -0.70 -2.12
N GLU A 28 -10.58 -0.64 -0.80
CA GLU A 28 -9.92 0.48 -0.14
C GLU A 28 -8.42 0.51 -0.46
N MET A 29 -7.77 -0.66 -0.45
CA MET A 29 -6.38 -0.78 -0.91
C MET A 29 -6.25 -0.37 -2.39
N MET A 30 -7.20 -0.75 -3.23
CA MET A 30 -7.19 -0.38 -4.65
C MET A 30 -7.37 1.14 -4.84
N ASP A 31 -8.25 1.78 -4.06
CA ASP A 31 -8.43 3.23 -4.08
C ASP A 31 -7.14 3.96 -3.67
N ILE A 32 -6.44 3.49 -2.62
CA ILE A 32 -5.15 4.04 -2.19
C ILE A 32 -4.09 3.90 -3.30
N VAL A 33 -4.00 2.70 -3.88
CA VAL A 33 -3.02 2.40 -4.93
C VAL A 33 -3.29 3.20 -6.20
N ASP A 34 -4.53 3.30 -6.64
CA ASP A 34 -4.88 4.04 -7.87
C ASP A 34 -4.80 5.57 -7.66
N ALA A 35 -5.09 6.05 -6.44
CA ALA A 35 -4.91 7.46 -6.08
C ALA A 35 -3.44 7.85 -5.84
N ASP A 36 -2.56 6.88 -5.59
CA ASP A 36 -1.17 7.11 -5.15
C ASP A 36 -1.11 7.99 -3.88
N ASP A 37 -2.11 7.83 -3.00
CA ASP A 37 -2.35 8.70 -1.85
C ASP A 37 -2.34 7.90 -0.55
N LEU A 38 -1.17 7.86 0.10
CA LEU A 38 -0.98 7.22 1.39
C LEU A 38 -1.66 7.96 2.55
N SER A 39 -2.14 9.21 2.36
CA SER A 39 -2.87 9.92 3.42
C SER A 39 -4.26 9.34 3.69
N LEU A 40 -4.74 8.47 2.80
CA LEU A 40 -5.94 7.66 2.98
C LEU A 40 -5.71 6.49 3.96
N LEU A 41 -4.46 6.15 4.28
CA LEU A 41 -4.10 5.19 5.31
C LEU A 41 -3.80 5.90 6.63
N ASP A 42 -4.20 5.27 7.73
CA ASP A 42 -3.75 5.69 9.07
C ASP A 42 -2.22 5.56 9.18
N ASP A 43 -1.58 6.43 9.98
CA ASP A 43 -0.10 6.44 10.17
C ASP A 43 0.48 5.06 10.54
N ILE A 44 -0.27 4.26 11.30
CA ILE A 44 0.10 2.88 11.65
C ILE A 44 0.16 2.00 10.40
N LEU A 45 -0.87 2.08 9.54
CA LEU A 45 -0.98 1.28 8.32
C LEU A 45 0.02 1.74 7.26
N VAL A 46 0.36 3.03 7.22
CA VAL A 46 1.45 3.55 6.38
C VAL A 46 2.77 2.86 6.76
N GLY A 47 3.08 2.80 8.06
CA GLY A 47 4.24 2.07 8.58
C GLY A 47 4.24 0.57 8.27
N GLU A 48 3.08 -0.09 8.36
CA GLU A 48 2.93 -1.50 8.01
C GLU A 48 3.09 -1.76 6.52
N LEU A 49 2.47 -0.93 5.68
CA LEU A 49 2.58 -1.02 4.22
C LEU A 49 4.03 -0.85 3.77
N ALA A 50 4.76 0.11 4.35
CA ALA A 50 6.15 0.31 3.99
C ALA A 50 7.07 -0.83 4.42
N ARG A 51 6.79 -1.47 5.57
CA ARG A 51 7.48 -2.71 5.96
C ARG A 51 7.21 -3.84 4.96
N VAL A 52 5.98 -3.97 4.48
CA VAL A 52 5.62 -4.99 3.47
C VAL A 52 6.29 -4.69 2.12
N LEU A 53 6.39 -3.40 1.77
CA LEU A 53 7.03 -2.93 0.55
C LEU A 53 8.56 -2.81 0.67
N ASP A 54 9.14 -3.09 1.84
CA ASP A 54 10.57 -2.92 2.13
C ASP A 54 11.07 -1.53 1.68
N VAL A 55 10.38 -0.48 2.11
CA VAL A 55 10.74 0.91 1.88
C VAL A 55 10.89 1.64 3.21
N ASP A 56 11.94 2.45 3.29
CA ASP A 56 12.12 3.39 4.39
C ASP A 56 11.12 4.55 4.22
N ILE A 57 10.24 4.72 5.20
CA ILE A 57 9.50 5.96 5.38
C ILE A 57 10.35 6.83 6.28
N ASP A 58 10.97 7.87 5.74
CA ASP A 58 11.56 8.92 6.56
C ASP A 58 10.41 9.65 7.29
N GLU A 59 10.44 9.65 8.63
CA GLU A 59 9.48 10.34 9.52
C GLU A 59 9.37 11.85 9.25
#